data_AF-A0AA38X2G4-F1
#
_entry.id   AF-A0AA38X2G4-F1
#
_cell.length_a   1.000
_cell.length_b   1.000
_cell.length_c   1.000
_cell.angle_alpha   90.00
_cell.angle_beta   90.00
_cell.angle_gamma   90.00
#
_symmetry.space_group_name_H-M   'P 1'
#
loop_
_entity.id
_entity.type
_entity.pdbx_description
1 polymer ?
#
loop_
_entity_poly.entity_id
_entity_poly.type
_entity_poly.pdbx_seq_one_letter_code
_entity_poly.pdbx_strand_id
1 'polypeptide(L)'
;MSKPLRCLTRSASRKESERRTSAPNPAAPESDDAPGNDCWEGRLHLQDVLSQHKRNPFSRSSASQDPVFFQELVEYGYDALIPRLINAPETEVINPARQEWRLTAQEDAANDHAHLATIADLGKVVYRGNNAIIEVLERIRLRHQTRALSSVRKTINQMHVDSIPTDKLILAVLNLSFLHCSGNHRHRPARTALPPAIKGLLFAGQARKNPLDAHARAMKILVDAKGGLEEIKLAKIAEFVLLWDLRRAVAENRPPYFPILEIHQKALDRYDANSRDPSRLHPYAELGDGFQILAGQSDTTRMLKENLVRTAAITREFRALESTFTRTPKIHALINIAWITHHQLLSLPANADADTDSSSGTINFIYAATRTAALIYHSTVVCPITSSTDVEDQLAEQLREAPSGPWPELVSDNGHIDYRDLMLWVLLMGSIAATFSKHRKWFITQLRERGDQMGVDSFSAFQSRMSRFLWFENMTEPATKAWLEGKVENIVSERERSSKRAPGLK
;
A
#
# COMPACT_ATOMS: atom_id res chain seq x y z
N MET A 1 -42.24 -24.24 -29.68
CA MET A 1 -42.31 -24.35 -31.16
C MET A 1 -43.14 -23.18 -31.71
N SER A 2 -43.04 -22.90 -33.02
CA SER A 2 -43.99 -22.08 -33.82
C SER A 2 -44.18 -20.58 -33.52
N LYS A 3 -43.27 -19.76 -34.08
CA LYS A 3 -43.61 -18.57 -34.93
C LYS A 3 -43.81 -19.07 -36.39
N PRO A 4 -44.21 -18.31 -37.45
CA PRO A 4 -44.27 -16.85 -37.73
C PRO A 4 -45.75 -16.36 -37.85
N LEU A 5 -46.21 -15.26 -38.49
CA LEU A 5 -45.74 -14.22 -39.45
C LEU A 5 -45.89 -12.78 -38.84
N ARG A 6 -45.55 -11.60 -39.43
CA ARG A 6 -45.44 -11.04 -40.81
C ARG A 6 -46.82 -10.75 -41.48
N CYS A 7 -47.05 -9.68 -42.28
CA CYS A 7 -46.17 -8.61 -42.80
C CYS A 7 -46.95 -7.41 -43.41
N LEU A 8 -46.29 -6.24 -43.58
CA LEU A 8 -46.54 -5.18 -44.62
C LEU A 8 -47.84 -4.31 -44.48
N THR A 9 -48.01 -3.09 -45.04
CA THR A 9 -47.18 -2.22 -45.92
C THR A 9 -47.62 -0.72 -45.93
N ARG A 10 -46.67 0.23 -46.07
CA ARG A 10 -46.67 1.49 -46.91
C ARG A 10 -47.80 2.57 -46.76
N SER A 11 -47.65 3.85 -47.16
CA SER A 11 -46.49 4.71 -47.56
C SER A 11 -46.87 6.19 -47.81
N ALA A 12 -45.90 7.12 -47.58
CA ALA A 12 -45.76 8.46 -48.21
C ALA A 12 -46.89 9.50 -47.94
N SER A 13 -46.77 10.81 -48.21
CA SER A 13 -45.70 11.64 -48.82
C SER A 13 -45.71 13.07 -48.21
N ARG A 14 -44.60 13.60 -47.70
CA ARG A 14 -43.66 14.56 -48.36
C ARG A 14 -44.16 16.02 -48.53
N LYS A 15 -43.59 16.95 -47.75
CA LYS A 15 -42.82 18.17 -48.15
C LYS A 15 -42.42 18.94 -46.86
N GLU A 16 -41.19 19.38 -46.54
CA GLU A 16 -40.02 19.90 -47.30
C GLU A 16 -39.96 21.45 -47.23
N SER A 17 -39.04 21.98 -46.40
CA SER A 17 -38.76 23.43 -46.22
C SER A 17 -37.39 23.64 -45.56
N GLU A 18 -36.34 23.77 -46.36
CA GLU A 18 -34.99 24.09 -45.87
C GLU A 18 -34.82 25.59 -45.56
N ARG A 19 -33.96 25.91 -44.57
CA ARG A 19 -32.76 26.78 -44.73
C ARG A 19 -32.28 27.32 -43.38
N ARG A 20 -31.02 27.01 -43.03
CA ARG A 20 -30.03 28.04 -42.65
C ARG A 20 -28.60 27.48 -42.73
N THR A 21 -27.70 28.32 -43.22
CA THR A 21 -26.30 28.04 -43.54
C THR A 21 -25.40 28.08 -42.31
N SER A 22 -24.38 27.22 -42.29
CA SER A 22 -23.12 27.45 -41.56
C SER A 22 -21.94 27.15 -42.47
N ALA A 23 -20.88 27.94 -42.36
CA ALA A 23 -19.62 27.78 -43.09
C ALA A 23 -18.57 27.09 -42.20
N PRO A 24 -17.55 26.41 -42.76
CA PRO A 24 -16.56 25.69 -41.98
C PRO A 24 -15.51 26.64 -41.37
N ASN A 25 -15.01 26.29 -40.18
CA ASN A 25 -13.76 26.80 -39.60
C ASN A 25 -13.20 25.72 -38.63
N PRO A 26 -11.94 25.79 -38.17
CA PRO A 26 -11.00 24.73 -38.52
C PRO A 26 -10.56 23.89 -37.31
N ALA A 27 -9.63 22.95 -37.57
CA ALA A 27 -9.15 21.96 -36.62
C ALA A 27 -8.77 22.53 -35.24
N ALA A 28 -9.36 21.95 -34.19
CA ALA A 28 -8.81 21.98 -32.85
C ALA A 28 -7.68 20.92 -32.75
N PRO A 29 -6.64 21.13 -31.95
CA PRO A 29 -5.60 20.13 -31.73
C PRO A 29 -6.15 18.91 -30.98
N GLU A 30 -5.58 17.74 -31.27
CA GLU A 30 -5.87 16.50 -30.56
C GLU A 30 -5.46 16.65 -29.08
N SER A 31 -6.40 16.43 -28.17
CA SER A 31 -6.13 16.49 -26.72
C SER A 31 -5.66 15.14 -26.23
N ASP A 32 -4.47 15.09 -25.62
CA ASP A 32 -3.87 13.87 -25.04
C ASP A 32 -4.85 13.07 -24.18
N ASP A 33 -4.77 11.73 -24.28
CA ASP A 33 -5.59 10.78 -23.53
C ASP A 33 -5.45 10.97 -22.01
N ALA A 34 -6.43 11.63 -21.40
CA ALA A 34 -6.53 11.76 -19.95
C ALA A 34 -6.95 10.41 -19.32
N PRO A 35 -6.09 9.74 -18.53
CA PRO A 35 -6.34 8.37 -18.12
C PRO A 35 -7.42 8.25 -17.02
N GLY A 36 -8.54 7.63 -17.37
CA GLY A 36 -9.45 6.92 -16.45
C GLY A 36 -10.04 7.75 -15.30
N ASN A 37 -11.20 8.37 -15.53
CA ASN A 37 -11.93 9.15 -14.52
C ASN A 37 -12.61 8.29 -13.43
N ASP A 38 -12.41 6.97 -13.42
CA ASP A 38 -13.03 5.97 -12.52
C ASP A 38 -12.43 5.97 -11.09
N CYS A 39 -12.00 7.13 -10.63
CA CYS A 39 -11.60 7.34 -9.24
C CYS A 39 -12.84 7.75 -8.44
N TRP A 40 -13.38 6.78 -7.69
CA TRP A 40 -14.54 6.88 -6.79
C TRP A 40 -15.94 6.87 -7.45
N GLU A 41 -16.56 5.70 -7.50
CA GLU A 41 -18.04 5.52 -7.59
C GLU A 41 -18.79 6.16 -6.40
N GLY A 42 -18.06 6.71 -5.41
CA GLY A 42 -18.60 7.31 -4.19
C GLY A 42 -19.55 8.49 -4.42
N ARG A 43 -19.60 9.11 -5.61
CA ARG A 43 -20.59 10.17 -5.90
C ARG A 43 -22.03 9.68 -5.83
N LEU A 44 -22.29 8.47 -6.33
CA LEU A 44 -23.62 7.85 -6.29
C LEU A 44 -23.98 7.44 -4.85
N HIS A 45 -23.10 6.65 -4.22
CA HIS A 45 -23.30 6.20 -2.83
C HIS A 45 -23.36 7.31 -1.78
N LEU A 46 -22.80 8.50 -2.02
CA LEU A 46 -23.00 9.63 -1.11
C LEU A 46 -24.46 10.10 -1.13
N GLN A 47 -25.09 10.24 -2.29
CA GLN A 47 -26.48 10.69 -2.36
C GLN A 47 -27.46 9.68 -1.74
N ASP A 48 -27.21 8.38 -1.90
CA ASP A 48 -28.05 7.32 -1.31
C ASP A 48 -27.95 7.21 0.22
N VAL A 49 -26.80 7.57 0.82
CA VAL A 49 -26.53 7.41 2.27
C VAL A 49 -26.90 8.67 3.08
N LEU A 50 -27.02 9.83 2.42
CA LEU A 50 -27.17 11.14 3.04
C LEU A 50 -28.62 11.62 3.08
N SER A 51 -29.46 10.95 3.88
CA SER A 51 -30.82 11.42 4.16
C SER A 51 -30.84 12.51 5.24
N GLN A 52 -31.62 13.58 5.00
CA GLN A 52 -31.70 14.74 5.90
C GLN A 52 -32.25 14.41 7.31
N HIS A 53 -32.86 13.23 7.48
CA HIS A 53 -33.48 12.75 8.71
C HIS A 53 -32.49 12.39 9.83
N LYS A 54 -31.19 12.27 9.55
CA LYS A 54 -30.16 11.96 10.56
C LYS A 54 -29.81 13.12 11.51
N ARG A 55 -30.34 14.34 11.29
CA ARG A 55 -30.05 15.50 12.16
C ARG A 55 -30.68 15.37 13.54
N ASN A 56 -29.85 15.21 14.57
CA ASN A 56 -30.22 15.47 15.95
C ASN A 56 -30.00 16.95 16.30
N PRO A 57 -31.05 17.78 16.48
CA PRO A 57 -30.91 19.19 16.83
C PRO A 57 -30.38 19.42 18.27
N PHE A 58 -30.37 18.38 19.10
CA PHE A 58 -29.80 18.39 20.45
C PHE A 58 -28.37 17.80 20.50
N SER A 59 -27.74 17.58 19.34
CA SER A 59 -26.35 17.10 19.27
C SER A 59 -25.38 18.11 19.90
N ARG A 60 -24.63 17.65 20.92
CA ARG A 60 -23.59 18.45 21.57
C ARG A 60 -22.28 18.54 20.76
N SER A 61 -22.15 17.80 19.65
CA SER A 61 -20.95 17.86 18.80
C SER A 61 -20.85 19.19 18.05
N SER A 62 -19.62 19.68 17.90
CA SER A 62 -19.35 20.98 17.27
C SER A 62 -19.67 21.02 15.78
N ALA A 63 -19.85 19.86 15.12
CA ALA A 63 -20.30 19.77 13.73
C ALA A 63 -21.67 20.45 13.49
N SER A 64 -22.47 20.65 14.54
CA SER A 64 -23.67 21.47 14.51
C SER A 64 -23.42 22.92 14.04
N GLN A 65 -22.20 23.44 14.22
CA GLN A 65 -21.75 24.78 13.83
C GLN A 65 -21.20 24.83 12.38
N ASP A 66 -21.21 23.72 11.65
CA ASP A 66 -20.61 23.58 10.32
C ASP A 66 -21.63 23.39 9.18
N PRO A 67 -21.21 23.63 7.92
CA PRO A 67 -22.07 23.45 6.75
C PRO A 67 -22.69 22.05 6.64
N VAL A 68 -23.86 22.01 6.00
CA VAL A 68 -24.68 20.80 5.77
C VAL A 68 -23.84 19.61 5.24
N PHE A 69 -23.11 19.82 4.15
CA PHE A 69 -22.29 18.79 3.51
C PHE A 69 -21.16 18.24 4.40
N PHE A 70 -20.73 19.00 5.42
CA PHE A 70 -19.72 18.55 6.36
C PHE A 70 -20.33 17.69 7.47
N GLN A 71 -21.54 18.02 7.96
CA GLN A 71 -22.29 17.15 8.88
C GLN A 71 -22.56 15.79 8.22
N GLU A 72 -22.94 15.81 6.95
CA GLU A 72 -23.11 14.63 6.09
C GLU A 72 -21.81 13.81 5.95
N LEU A 73 -20.67 14.48 5.71
CA LEU A 73 -19.35 13.85 5.68
C LEU A 73 -18.93 13.24 7.04
N VAL A 74 -19.37 13.80 8.16
CA VAL A 74 -19.14 13.26 9.51
C VAL A 74 -19.93 11.98 9.75
N GLU A 75 -21.21 11.93 9.35
CA GLU A 75 -21.99 10.68 9.38
C GLU A 75 -21.36 9.62 8.46
N TYR A 76 -20.89 9.99 7.27
CA TYR A 76 -20.14 9.09 6.37
C TYR A 76 -18.82 8.59 7.02
N GLY A 77 -18.15 9.44 7.82
CA GLY A 77 -17.00 9.08 8.65
C GLY A 77 -17.29 7.90 9.59
N TYR A 78 -18.36 8.00 10.38
CA TYR A 78 -18.76 6.95 11.31
C TYR A 78 -19.40 5.74 10.62
N ASP A 79 -20.23 5.93 9.60
CA ASP A 79 -21.05 4.88 9.01
C ASP A 79 -20.31 4.05 7.95
N ALA A 80 -19.38 4.65 7.21
CA ALA A 80 -18.71 4.00 6.09
C ALA A 80 -17.18 3.92 6.21
N LEU A 81 -16.53 4.82 6.94
CA LEU A 81 -15.06 4.93 6.92
C LEU A 81 -14.39 4.25 8.12
N ILE A 82 -14.78 4.56 9.36
CA ILE A 82 -14.27 3.86 10.55
C ILE A 82 -14.47 2.33 10.45
N PRO A 83 -15.64 1.80 10.04
CA PRO A 83 -15.83 0.35 9.87
C PRO A 83 -15.02 -0.31 8.73
N ARG A 84 -14.38 0.47 7.85
CA ARG A 84 -13.45 -0.05 6.82
C ARG A 84 -11.99 -0.02 7.25
N LEU A 85 -11.63 0.88 8.16
CA LEU A 85 -10.32 0.88 8.82
C LEU A 85 -10.21 -0.22 9.87
N ILE A 86 -11.34 -0.57 10.48
CA ILE A 86 -11.41 -1.39 11.69
C ILE A 86 -12.33 -2.59 11.45
N ASN A 87 -11.70 -3.76 11.32
CA ASN A 87 -12.39 -5.02 11.12
C ASN A 87 -13.19 -5.40 12.39
N ALA A 88 -14.52 -5.36 12.30
CA ALA A 88 -15.40 -6.05 13.24
C ALA A 88 -15.53 -7.53 12.84
N PRO A 89 -15.68 -8.47 13.80
CA PRO A 89 -16.04 -9.85 13.52
C PRO A 89 -17.43 -9.95 12.88
N GLU A 90 -17.66 -11.01 12.09
CA GLU A 90 -18.92 -11.23 11.34
C GLU A 90 -20.17 -11.32 12.24
N THR A 91 -19.97 -11.58 13.54
CA THR A 91 -21.01 -11.74 14.56
C THR A 91 -21.54 -10.42 15.14
N GLU A 92 -20.89 -9.29 14.90
CA GLU A 92 -21.26 -8.00 15.50
C GLU A 92 -22.13 -7.15 14.55
N VAL A 93 -23.42 -7.03 14.90
CA VAL A 93 -24.41 -6.23 14.14
C VAL A 93 -24.06 -4.73 14.10
N ILE A 94 -23.26 -4.25 15.06
CA ILE A 94 -22.76 -2.88 15.15
C ILE A 94 -21.26 -2.94 15.43
N ASN A 95 -20.44 -2.33 14.58
CA ASN A 95 -19.00 -2.20 14.82
C ASN A 95 -18.74 -1.39 16.11
N PRO A 96 -18.06 -1.93 17.13
CA PRO A 96 -17.96 -1.30 18.45
C PRO A 96 -17.18 0.02 18.40
N ALA A 97 -16.14 0.11 17.55
CA ALA A 97 -15.38 1.35 17.37
C ALA A 97 -16.24 2.49 16.82
N ARG A 98 -17.21 2.22 15.93
CA ARG A 98 -18.17 3.23 15.44
C ARG A 98 -18.99 3.83 16.59
N GLN A 99 -19.36 3.03 17.59
CA GLN A 99 -20.10 3.50 18.76
C GLN A 99 -19.17 4.21 19.77
N GLU A 100 -18.11 3.55 20.21
CA GLU A 100 -17.22 4.06 21.26
C GLU A 100 -16.43 5.32 20.86
N TRP A 101 -16.01 5.43 19.60
CA TRP A 101 -15.31 6.63 19.12
C TRP A 101 -16.27 7.82 18.95
N ARG A 102 -17.55 7.54 18.65
CA ARG A 102 -18.60 8.57 18.55
C ARG A 102 -19.02 9.07 19.94
N LEU A 103 -19.15 8.18 20.91
CA LEU A 103 -19.37 8.55 22.32
C LEU A 103 -18.16 9.31 22.88
N THR A 104 -16.93 8.83 22.64
CA THR A 104 -15.70 9.51 23.05
C THR A 104 -15.59 10.92 22.46
N ALA A 105 -15.97 11.12 21.19
CA ALA A 105 -16.06 12.45 20.60
C ALA A 105 -17.13 13.32 21.27
N GLN A 106 -18.29 12.78 21.65
CA GLN A 106 -19.35 13.55 22.32
C GLN A 106 -19.01 13.92 23.78
N GLU A 107 -18.16 13.13 24.44
CA GLU A 107 -17.76 13.34 25.83
C GLU A 107 -16.49 14.19 26.00
N ASP A 108 -15.57 14.16 25.03
CA ASP A 108 -14.28 14.83 25.13
C ASP A 108 -14.01 15.81 23.96
N ALA A 109 -13.80 17.08 24.32
CA ALA A 109 -13.61 18.17 23.37
C ALA A 109 -12.27 18.14 22.62
N ALA A 110 -11.27 17.38 23.08
CA ALA A 110 -10.08 17.13 22.26
C ALA A 110 -10.42 16.16 21.12
N ASN A 111 -11.19 15.12 21.40
CA ASN A 111 -11.60 14.09 20.45
C ASN A 111 -12.70 14.54 19.46
N ASP A 112 -13.70 15.32 19.88
CA ASP A 112 -14.64 15.97 18.93
C ASP A 112 -13.85 16.72 17.87
N HIS A 113 -13.00 17.65 18.31
CA HIS A 113 -12.26 18.50 17.39
C HIS A 113 -11.17 17.75 16.61
N ALA A 114 -10.50 16.76 17.18
CA ALA A 114 -9.52 15.96 16.46
C ALA A 114 -10.18 15.12 15.34
N HIS A 115 -11.30 14.45 15.62
CA HIS A 115 -12.06 13.71 14.61
C HIS A 115 -12.62 14.64 13.52
N LEU A 116 -13.23 15.78 13.88
CA LEU A 116 -13.77 16.72 12.90
C LEU A 116 -12.66 17.27 11.98
N ALA A 117 -11.46 17.54 12.50
CA ALA A 117 -10.33 17.92 11.67
C ALA A 117 -9.86 16.78 10.74
N THR A 118 -9.83 15.52 11.20
CA THR A 118 -9.49 14.34 10.38
C THR A 118 -10.51 14.14 9.25
N ILE A 119 -11.79 14.28 9.56
CA ILE A 119 -12.89 14.13 8.59
C ILE A 119 -12.84 15.27 7.56
N ALA A 120 -12.59 16.52 7.99
CA ALA A 120 -12.45 17.65 7.08
C ALA A 120 -11.24 17.49 6.14
N ASP A 121 -10.12 16.97 6.65
CA ASP A 121 -8.94 16.69 5.86
C ASP A 121 -9.19 15.61 4.79
N LEU A 122 -9.82 14.50 5.18
CA LEU A 122 -10.22 13.41 4.28
C LEU A 122 -11.27 13.86 3.25
N GLY A 123 -12.16 14.80 3.61
CA GLY A 123 -13.12 15.42 2.69
C GLY A 123 -12.47 16.02 1.45
N LYS A 124 -11.26 16.59 1.56
CA LYS A 124 -10.52 17.14 0.41
C LYS A 124 -10.10 16.06 -0.60
N VAL A 125 -10.08 14.78 -0.20
CA VAL A 125 -9.86 13.63 -1.09
C VAL A 125 -11.16 13.26 -1.81
N VAL A 126 -12.29 13.31 -1.11
CA VAL A 126 -13.64 13.00 -1.64
C VAL A 126 -14.09 14.06 -2.64
N TYR A 127 -13.90 15.34 -2.32
CA TYR A 127 -14.30 16.49 -3.15
C TYR A 127 -13.19 17.02 -4.06
N ARG A 128 -12.26 16.15 -4.50
CA ARG A 128 -11.20 16.52 -5.47
C ARG A 128 -11.80 17.17 -6.73
N GLY A 129 -11.19 18.28 -7.15
CA GLY A 129 -11.65 19.08 -8.29
C GLY A 129 -12.69 20.16 -7.95
N ASN A 130 -13.24 20.19 -6.73
CA ASN A 130 -14.09 21.31 -6.27
C ASN A 130 -13.31 22.20 -5.29
N ASN A 131 -12.57 23.16 -5.83
CA ASN A 131 -11.69 24.05 -5.05
C ASN A 131 -12.47 24.83 -3.97
N ALA A 132 -13.68 25.31 -4.26
CA ALA A 132 -14.51 26.04 -3.30
C ALA A 132 -14.88 25.19 -2.07
N ILE A 133 -15.23 23.91 -2.27
CA ILE A 133 -15.47 22.98 -1.16
C ILE A 133 -14.16 22.67 -0.41
N ILE A 134 -13.04 22.50 -1.12
CA ILE A 134 -11.73 22.25 -0.52
C ILE A 134 -11.29 23.43 0.38
N GLU A 135 -11.53 24.68 -0.02
CA GLU A 135 -11.24 25.88 0.79
C GLU A 135 -12.13 26.02 2.03
N VAL A 136 -13.38 25.54 1.97
CA VAL A 136 -14.25 25.47 3.16
C VAL A 136 -13.76 24.38 4.11
N LEU A 137 -13.48 23.18 3.58
CA LEU A 137 -12.95 22.06 4.36
C LEU A 137 -11.60 22.38 5.01
N GLU A 138 -10.71 23.11 4.33
CA GLU A 138 -9.42 23.50 4.89
C GLU A 138 -9.56 24.49 6.05
N ARG A 139 -10.52 25.42 5.98
CA ARG A 139 -10.86 26.31 7.10
C ARG A 139 -11.47 25.56 8.29
N ILE A 140 -12.35 24.59 8.04
CA ILE A 140 -12.91 23.71 9.09
C ILE A 140 -11.77 22.90 9.74
N ARG A 141 -10.91 22.25 8.92
CA ARG A 141 -9.75 21.49 9.36
C ARG A 141 -8.85 22.31 10.29
N LEU A 142 -8.43 23.50 9.87
CA LEU A 142 -7.55 24.37 10.65
C LEU A 142 -8.22 24.85 11.96
N ARG A 143 -9.51 25.21 11.92
CA ARG A 143 -10.27 25.63 13.12
C ARG A 143 -10.31 24.52 14.16
N HIS A 144 -10.65 23.30 13.74
CA HIS A 144 -10.78 22.17 14.64
C HIS A 144 -9.42 21.63 15.11
N GLN A 145 -8.42 21.53 14.22
CA GLN A 145 -7.03 21.19 14.57
C GLN A 145 -6.48 22.12 15.65
N THR A 146 -6.71 23.43 15.53
CA THR A 146 -6.24 24.43 16.51
C THR A 146 -6.89 24.24 17.87
N ARG A 147 -8.22 24.05 17.92
CA ARG A 147 -8.93 23.81 19.18
C ARG A 147 -8.52 22.46 19.81
N ALA A 148 -8.40 21.39 19.01
CA ALA A 148 -7.94 20.07 19.46
C ALA A 148 -6.53 20.13 20.07
N LEU A 149 -5.57 20.80 19.42
CA LEU A 149 -4.22 21.02 19.96
C LEU A 149 -4.26 21.81 21.28
N SER A 150 -5.14 22.79 21.41
CA SER A 150 -5.33 23.54 22.66
C SER A 150 -5.86 22.66 23.79
N SER A 151 -6.84 21.79 23.50
CA SER A 151 -7.39 20.83 24.48
C SER A 151 -6.34 19.79 24.90
N VAL A 152 -5.63 19.17 23.94
CA VAL A 152 -4.57 18.19 24.22
C VAL A 152 -3.44 18.80 25.06
N ARG A 153 -2.98 20.02 24.72
CA ARG A 153 -1.99 20.74 25.53
C ARG A 153 -2.48 21.03 26.95
N LYS A 154 -3.76 21.40 27.12
CA LYS A 154 -4.35 21.60 28.44
C LYS A 154 -4.34 20.29 29.24
N THR A 155 -4.78 19.18 28.65
CA THR A 155 -4.78 17.86 29.32
C THR A 155 -3.38 17.44 29.75
N ILE A 156 -2.38 17.56 28.87
CA ILE A 156 -0.98 17.21 29.17
C ILE A 156 -0.41 18.13 30.27
N ASN A 157 -0.67 19.44 30.23
CA ASN A 157 -0.22 20.38 31.26
C ASN A 157 -0.95 20.22 32.61
N GLN A 158 -2.03 19.42 32.68
CA GLN A 158 -2.77 19.11 33.89
C GLN A 158 -2.53 17.68 34.40
N MET A 159 -1.73 16.88 33.69
CA MET A 159 -1.30 15.55 34.10
C MET A 159 -0.13 15.63 35.09
N HIS A 160 -0.12 14.74 36.08
CA HIS A 160 1.05 14.51 36.93
C HIS A 160 2.10 13.71 36.14
N VAL A 161 3.38 13.83 36.52
CA VAL A 161 4.49 13.12 35.84
C VAL A 161 4.24 11.60 35.79
N ASP A 162 3.74 11.04 36.89
CA ASP A 162 3.45 9.60 37.04
C ASP A 162 2.00 9.22 36.68
N SER A 163 1.23 10.11 36.03
CA SER A 163 -0.17 9.83 35.71
C SER A 163 -0.34 9.02 34.42
N ILE A 164 -1.05 7.88 34.52
CA ILE A 164 -1.29 6.97 33.39
C ILE A 164 -2.15 7.68 32.33
N PRO A 165 -1.73 7.71 31.04
CA PRO A 165 -2.47 8.40 30.00
C PRO A 165 -3.79 7.68 29.65
N THR A 166 -4.84 8.47 29.47
CA THR A 166 -6.17 7.97 29.09
C THR A 166 -6.22 7.60 27.60
N ASP A 167 -7.06 6.64 27.25
CA ASP A 167 -7.24 6.25 25.84
C ASP A 167 -7.79 7.41 25.00
N LYS A 168 -8.55 8.31 25.63
CA LYS A 168 -9.03 9.55 25.02
C LYS A 168 -7.87 10.49 24.63
N LEU A 169 -6.81 10.59 25.45
CA LEU A 169 -5.61 11.35 25.08
C LEU A 169 -4.86 10.69 23.92
N ILE A 170 -4.71 9.37 23.95
CA ILE A 170 -4.07 8.58 22.88
C ILE A 170 -4.84 8.76 21.56
N LEU A 171 -6.17 8.65 21.57
CA LEU A 171 -7.03 8.85 20.39
C LEU A 171 -6.93 10.27 19.81
N ALA A 172 -6.86 11.29 20.67
CA ALA A 172 -6.72 12.68 20.24
C ALA A 172 -5.36 12.92 19.57
N VAL A 173 -4.26 12.43 20.15
CA VAL A 173 -2.91 12.54 19.56
C VAL A 173 -2.80 11.71 18.27
N LEU A 174 -3.40 10.52 18.22
CA LEU A 174 -3.44 9.66 17.04
C LEU A 174 -4.14 10.35 15.87
N ASN A 175 -5.33 10.92 16.08
CA ASN A 175 -6.03 11.73 15.09
C ASN A 175 -5.19 12.94 14.64
N LEU A 176 -4.64 13.71 15.60
CA LEU A 176 -3.80 14.88 15.31
C LEU A 176 -2.56 14.52 14.46
N SER A 177 -2.01 13.31 14.60
CA SER A 177 -0.83 12.88 13.85
C SER A 177 -1.09 12.80 12.32
N PHE A 178 -2.29 12.38 11.90
CA PHE A 178 -2.69 12.32 10.48
C PHE A 178 -2.93 13.70 9.84
N LEU A 179 -3.05 14.76 10.66
CA LEU A 179 -3.22 16.14 10.18
C LEU A 179 -1.90 16.83 9.87
N HIS A 180 -0.81 16.41 10.50
CA HIS A 180 0.51 17.01 10.39
C HIS A 180 1.41 16.09 9.58
N CYS A 181 1.43 16.31 8.26
CA CYS A 181 2.22 15.52 7.32
C CYS A 181 2.94 16.48 6.35
N SER A 182 4.16 16.14 5.96
CA SER A 182 5.01 16.99 5.11
C SER A 182 4.45 17.10 3.69
N GLY A 183 3.71 18.17 3.41
CA GLY A 183 3.15 18.47 2.09
C GLY A 183 4.21 18.83 1.05
N ASN A 184 4.94 17.84 0.53
CA ASN A 184 5.84 18.00 -0.62
C ASN A 184 5.95 16.73 -1.49
N HIS A 185 4.89 15.90 -1.49
CA HIS A 185 4.81 14.73 -2.35
C HIS A 185 4.65 15.16 -3.82
N ARG A 186 5.75 15.09 -4.58
CA ARG A 186 5.72 15.21 -6.05
C ARG A 186 4.69 14.23 -6.60
N HIS A 187 3.92 14.66 -7.60
CA HIS A 187 2.88 13.84 -8.21
C HIS A 187 3.50 12.75 -9.11
N ARG A 188 4.03 11.69 -8.48
CA ARG A 188 4.47 10.48 -9.17
C ARG A 188 3.22 9.72 -9.67
N PRO A 189 3.16 9.30 -10.94
CA PRO A 189 2.13 8.36 -11.37
C PRO A 189 2.28 7.04 -10.59
N ALA A 190 1.18 6.33 -10.40
CA ALA A 190 1.21 5.01 -9.75
C ALA A 190 2.08 4.07 -10.60
N ARG A 191 3.11 3.49 -9.98
CA ARG A 191 4.12 2.67 -10.67
C ARG A 191 3.59 1.31 -11.13
N THR A 192 2.57 0.85 -10.42
CA THR A 192 1.87 -0.42 -10.61
C THR A 192 0.40 -0.17 -10.30
N ALA A 193 -0.52 -0.81 -11.02
CA ALA A 193 -1.94 -0.79 -10.64
C ALA A 193 -2.12 -1.46 -9.27
N LEU A 194 -2.80 -0.80 -8.32
CA LEU A 194 -3.16 -1.43 -7.05
C LEU A 194 -4.09 -2.62 -7.31
N PRO A 195 -3.87 -3.80 -6.68
CA PRO A 195 -4.81 -4.92 -6.78
C PRO A 195 -6.23 -4.45 -6.44
N PRO A 196 -7.27 -4.77 -7.24
CA PRO A 196 -8.66 -4.39 -6.97
C PRO A 196 -9.11 -4.78 -5.55
N ALA A 197 -8.68 -5.97 -5.13
CA ALA A 197 -8.74 -6.51 -3.78
C ALA A 197 -8.42 -5.49 -2.68
N ILE A 198 -7.40 -4.65 -2.89
CA ILE A 198 -6.81 -3.77 -1.87
C ILE A 198 -7.12 -2.29 -2.16
N LYS A 199 -7.38 -1.92 -3.42
CA LYS A 199 -7.76 -0.57 -3.91
C LYS A 199 -8.95 0.04 -3.14
N GLY A 200 -9.85 -0.80 -2.59
CA GLY A 200 -11.01 -0.37 -1.79
C GLY A 200 -10.80 -0.30 -0.27
N LEU A 201 -9.72 -0.89 0.26
CA LEU A 201 -9.41 -0.90 1.70
C LEU A 201 -8.29 0.07 2.08
N LEU A 202 -7.34 0.30 1.17
CA LEU A 202 -6.40 1.40 1.33
C LEU A 202 -7.13 2.73 1.13
N PHE A 203 -7.10 3.57 2.16
CA PHE A 203 -7.49 4.97 2.05
C PHE A 203 -6.43 5.71 1.24
N ALA A 204 -6.44 5.59 -0.10
CA ALA A 204 -5.39 6.05 -1.02
C ALA A 204 -5.21 7.59 -1.09
N GLY A 205 -5.99 8.34 -0.30
CA GLY A 205 -5.70 9.73 0.08
C GLY A 205 -4.90 9.83 1.39
N GLN A 206 -5.35 9.15 2.45
CA GLN A 206 -4.72 9.14 3.78
C GLN A 206 -3.42 8.33 3.85
N ALA A 207 -3.17 7.43 2.89
CA ALA A 207 -1.91 6.70 2.75
C ALA A 207 -0.75 7.57 2.24
N ARG A 208 -1.02 8.81 1.80
CA ARG A 208 -0.03 9.78 1.28
C ARG A 208 0.52 10.71 2.36
N LYS A 209 0.62 10.22 3.59
CA LYS A 209 0.71 11.08 4.78
C LYS A 209 1.46 10.40 5.92
N ASN A 210 2.76 10.64 5.98
CA ASN A 210 3.59 10.25 7.12
C ASN A 210 3.33 11.21 8.30
N PRO A 211 3.13 10.71 9.53
CA PRO A 211 3.06 11.57 10.71
C PRO A 211 4.43 12.22 10.98
N LEU A 212 4.46 13.45 11.49
CA LEU A 212 5.72 14.06 11.97
C LEU A 212 6.33 13.24 13.12
N ASP A 213 7.66 13.10 13.14
CA ASP A 213 8.44 12.41 14.17
C ASP A 213 8.09 12.86 15.60
N ALA A 214 7.69 14.13 15.78
CA ALA A 214 7.26 14.67 17.06
C ALA A 214 5.98 14.00 17.58
N HIS A 215 5.00 13.75 16.71
CA HIS A 215 3.80 12.96 17.05
C HIS A 215 4.17 11.49 17.26
N ALA A 216 5.14 10.96 16.50
CA ALA A 216 5.55 9.58 16.65
C ALA A 216 6.24 9.29 17.98
N ARG A 217 7.15 10.17 18.42
CA ARG A 217 7.74 10.13 19.77
C ARG A 217 6.70 10.31 20.86
N ALA A 218 5.77 11.26 20.70
CA ALA A 218 4.67 11.46 21.65
C ALA A 218 3.77 10.22 21.77
N MET A 219 3.43 9.58 20.65
CA MET A 219 2.66 8.33 20.63
C MET A 219 3.40 7.21 21.37
N LYS A 220 4.71 7.04 21.12
CA LYS A 220 5.50 6.03 21.85
C LYS A 220 5.51 6.30 23.36
N ILE A 221 5.81 7.53 23.78
CA ILE A 221 5.84 7.91 25.21
C ILE A 221 4.48 7.64 25.88
N LEU A 222 3.36 8.00 25.22
CA LEU A 222 2.02 7.78 25.77
C LEU A 222 1.64 6.30 25.86
N VAL A 223 2.04 5.45 24.90
CA VAL A 223 1.78 4.01 24.94
C VAL A 223 2.70 3.31 25.95
N ASP A 224 3.98 3.67 26.00
CA ASP A 224 4.95 3.16 26.98
C ASP A 224 4.48 3.47 28.41
N ALA A 225 4.10 4.73 28.68
CA ALA A 225 3.57 5.17 29.98
C ALA A 225 2.21 4.57 30.34
N LYS A 226 1.55 3.89 29.39
CA LYS A 226 0.33 3.11 29.64
C LYS A 226 0.60 1.65 30.02
N GLY A 227 1.82 1.15 29.82
CA GLY A 227 2.16 -0.27 29.92
C GLY A 227 2.10 -1.03 28.59
N GLY A 228 1.97 -0.34 27.45
CA GLY A 228 1.93 -0.94 26.11
C GLY A 228 0.56 -0.90 25.44
N LEU A 229 0.47 -1.46 24.22
CA LEU A 229 -0.76 -1.41 23.41
C LEU A 229 -1.90 -2.25 24.01
N GLU A 230 -1.61 -3.38 24.65
CA GLU A 230 -2.62 -4.26 25.28
C GLU A 230 -3.36 -3.57 26.44
N GLU A 231 -2.81 -2.48 26.99
CA GLU A 231 -3.46 -1.69 28.04
C GLU A 231 -4.44 -0.63 27.51
N ILE A 232 -4.48 -0.39 26.19
CA ILE A 232 -5.51 0.44 25.54
C ILE A 232 -6.81 -0.36 25.47
N LYS A 233 -7.85 0.06 26.20
CA LYS A 233 -9.10 -0.70 26.34
C LYS A 233 -10.25 -0.14 25.48
N LEU A 234 -10.22 1.16 25.17
CA LEU A 234 -11.17 1.82 24.26
C LEU A 234 -11.09 1.20 22.85
N ALA A 235 -12.22 0.74 22.32
CA ALA A 235 -12.25 -0.28 21.27
C ALA A 235 -11.41 0.07 20.03
N LYS A 236 -10.57 -0.90 19.64
CA LYS A 236 -9.85 -0.93 18.37
C LYS A 236 -8.80 0.16 18.14
N ILE A 237 -8.46 0.91 19.19
CA ILE A 237 -7.38 1.91 19.13
C ILE A 237 -6.01 1.22 19.15
N ALA A 238 -5.84 0.13 19.88
CA ALA A 238 -4.60 -0.65 19.88
C ALA A 238 -4.21 -1.10 18.47
N GLU A 239 -5.13 -1.72 17.72
CA GLU A 239 -4.91 -2.09 16.32
C GLU A 239 -4.65 -0.87 15.42
N PHE A 240 -5.34 0.26 15.66
CA PHE A 240 -5.18 1.45 14.82
C PHE A 240 -3.86 2.20 15.08
N VAL A 241 -3.35 2.19 16.31
CA VAL A 241 -1.99 2.65 16.64
C VAL A 241 -0.95 1.73 16.00
N LEU A 242 -1.12 0.40 16.07
CA LEU A 242 -0.22 -0.55 15.42
C LEU A 242 -0.19 -0.36 13.89
N LEU A 243 -1.34 -0.16 13.25
CA LEU A 243 -1.42 0.13 11.81
C LEU A 243 -0.81 1.49 11.43
N TRP A 244 -0.99 2.51 12.28
CA TRP A 244 -0.38 3.83 12.12
C TRP A 244 1.16 3.74 12.21
N ASP A 245 1.68 3.01 13.20
CA ASP A 245 3.11 2.85 13.41
C ASP A 245 3.74 1.97 12.33
N LEU A 246 3.07 0.89 11.92
CA LEU A 246 3.51 0.05 10.80
C LEU A 246 3.65 0.88 9.52
N ARG A 247 2.66 1.70 9.15
CA ARG A 247 2.73 2.57 7.96
C ARG A 247 3.91 3.53 8.02
N ARG A 248 4.17 4.11 9.19
CA ARG A 248 5.33 4.97 9.44
C ARG A 248 6.64 4.18 9.32
N ALA A 249 6.70 2.97 9.87
CA ALA A 249 7.85 2.07 9.81
C ALA A 249 8.21 1.66 8.38
N VAL A 250 7.22 1.32 7.53
CA VAL A 250 7.45 1.13 6.08
C VAL A 250 7.96 2.42 5.45
N ALA A 251 7.33 3.56 5.78
CA ALA A 251 7.58 4.84 5.13
C ALA A 251 8.94 5.47 5.49
N GLU A 252 9.56 5.02 6.58
CA GLU A 252 10.92 5.34 7.00
C GLU A 252 11.93 4.20 6.71
N ASN A 253 11.45 3.03 6.27
CA ASN A 253 12.16 1.75 6.19
C ASN A 253 12.93 1.39 7.48
N ARG A 254 12.19 1.25 8.59
CA ARG A 254 12.69 0.96 9.94
C ARG A 254 11.81 -0.11 10.61
N PRO A 255 12.30 -0.80 11.66
CA PRO A 255 11.43 -1.59 12.54
C PRO A 255 10.32 -0.72 13.17
N PRO A 256 9.10 -1.24 13.35
CA PRO A 256 8.06 -0.60 14.15
C PRO A 256 8.51 -0.38 15.61
N TYR A 257 7.93 0.63 16.27
CA TYR A 257 8.14 0.88 17.70
C TYR A 257 7.36 -0.10 18.59
N PHE A 258 6.21 -0.59 18.13
CA PHE A 258 5.32 -1.44 18.93
C PHE A 258 5.33 -2.90 18.46
N PRO A 259 5.26 -3.88 19.39
CA PRO A 259 5.11 -5.29 19.04
C PRO A 259 3.74 -5.59 18.43
N ILE A 260 3.63 -6.74 17.77
CA ILE A 260 2.35 -7.29 17.29
C ILE A 260 1.48 -7.65 18.51
N LEU A 261 0.21 -7.26 18.47
CA LEU A 261 -0.78 -7.58 19.51
C LEU A 261 -1.00 -9.10 19.62
N GLU A 262 -1.28 -9.59 20.83
CA GLU A 262 -1.44 -11.02 21.11
C GLU A 262 -2.61 -11.64 20.30
N ILE A 263 -3.71 -10.89 20.12
CA ILE A 263 -4.84 -11.27 19.26
C ILE A 263 -4.44 -11.40 17.78
N HIS A 264 -3.45 -10.65 17.32
CA HIS A 264 -2.91 -10.70 15.97
C HIS A 264 -1.90 -11.83 15.79
N GLN A 265 -1.03 -12.07 16.78
CA GLN A 265 -0.15 -13.24 16.77
C GLN A 265 -0.98 -14.53 16.74
N LYS A 266 -1.99 -14.67 17.62
CA LYS A 266 -2.93 -15.80 17.61
C LYS A 266 -3.70 -15.98 16.29
N ALA A 267 -3.90 -14.91 15.53
CA ALA A 267 -4.49 -15.00 14.18
C ALA A 267 -3.46 -15.49 13.15
N LEU A 268 -2.20 -15.06 13.25
CA LEU A 268 -1.08 -15.52 12.43
C LEU A 268 -0.78 -17.01 12.65
N ASP A 269 -0.75 -17.48 13.90
CA ASP A 269 -0.47 -18.88 14.24
C ASP A 269 -1.54 -19.81 13.63
N ARG A 270 -2.81 -19.39 13.69
CA ARG A 270 -3.94 -20.08 13.05
C ARG A 270 -3.85 -20.03 11.53
N TYR A 271 -3.40 -18.91 10.95
CA TYR A 271 -3.19 -18.80 9.51
C TYR A 271 -2.10 -19.76 9.04
N ASP A 272 -0.94 -19.76 9.70
CA ASP A 272 0.19 -20.61 9.36
C ASP A 272 -0.18 -22.10 9.47
N ALA A 273 -0.89 -22.50 10.53
CA ALA A 273 -1.40 -23.88 10.66
C ALA A 273 -2.33 -24.27 9.50
N ASN A 274 -3.29 -23.42 9.12
CA ASN A 274 -4.22 -23.67 8.01
C ASN A 274 -3.56 -23.59 6.63
N SER A 275 -2.47 -22.83 6.47
CA SER A 275 -1.76 -22.65 5.20
C SER A 275 -0.89 -23.86 4.81
N ARG A 276 -0.57 -24.72 5.78
CA ARG A 276 0.27 -25.92 5.65
C ARG A 276 -0.52 -27.20 5.32
N ASP A 277 -1.85 -27.14 5.26
CA ASP A 277 -2.73 -28.26 4.93
C ASP A 277 -2.50 -28.76 3.48
N PRO A 278 -1.93 -29.97 3.28
CA PRO A 278 -1.65 -30.50 1.95
C PRO A 278 -2.90 -30.78 1.11
N SER A 279 -4.09 -30.84 1.75
CA SER A 279 -5.38 -31.06 1.09
C SER A 279 -5.76 -29.90 0.16
N ARG A 280 -5.11 -28.73 0.32
CA ARG A 280 -5.36 -27.51 -0.46
C ARG A 280 -4.57 -27.49 -1.76
N LEU A 281 -5.01 -28.27 -2.74
CA LEU A 281 -4.57 -28.16 -4.14
C LEU A 281 -4.87 -26.76 -4.70
N HIS A 282 -3.89 -25.84 -4.62
CA HIS A 282 -4.01 -24.50 -5.16
C HIS A 282 -3.47 -24.44 -6.60
N PRO A 283 -4.14 -23.78 -7.56
CA PRO A 283 -3.63 -23.56 -8.92
C PRO A 283 -2.29 -22.79 -9.05
N TYR A 284 -1.69 -22.40 -7.93
CA TYR A 284 -0.45 -21.64 -7.82
C TYR A 284 0.48 -22.26 -6.78
N ALA A 285 0.47 -23.59 -6.64
CA ALA A 285 1.19 -24.31 -5.59
C ALA A 285 2.69 -23.94 -5.53
N GLU A 286 3.33 -23.82 -6.70
CA GLU A 286 4.75 -23.51 -6.92
C GLU A 286 5.19 -22.09 -6.45
N LEU A 287 4.24 -21.21 -6.13
CA LEU A 287 4.58 -19.85 -5.71
C LEU A 287 5.26 -19.88 -4.34
N GLY A 288 6.51 -19.43 -4.30
CA GLY A 288 7.36 -19.40 -3.11
C GLY A 288 8.42 -20.51 -3.07
N ASP A 289 8.36 -21.53 -3.94
CA ASP A 289 9.33 -22.63 -3.95
C ASP A 289 10.75 -22.19 -4.32
N GLY A 290 10.89 -21.07 -5.02
CA GLY A 290 12.20 -20.44 -5.27
C GLY A 290 12.95 -20.09 -3.98
N PHE A 291 12.25 -19.80 -2.87
CA PHE A 291 12.88 -19.49 -1.58
C PHE A 291 13.29 -20.72 -0.78
N GLN A 292 13.08 -21.94 -1.29
CA GLN A 292 13.53 -23.14 -0.58
C GLN A 292 15.06 -23.15 -0.38
N ILE A 293 15.80 -22.51 -1.29
CA ILE A 293 17.27 -22.32 -1.27
C ILE A 293 17.81 -21.51 -0.10
N LEU A 294 16.94 -20.86 0.69
CA LEU A 294 17.28 -20.14 1.93
C LEU A 294 17.24 -21.06 3.17
N ALA A 295 17.49 -22.36 3.01
CA ALA A 295 17.44 -23.34 4.08
C ALA A 295 18.76 -23.38 4.88
N GLY A 296 18.67 -23.36 6.22
CA GLY A 296 19.69 -23.90 7.11
C GLY A 296 20.98 -23.09 7.30
N GLN A 297 20.97 -21.78 7.04
CA GLN A 297 22.18 -20.93 7.17
C GLN A 297 22.24 -20.11 8.47
N SER A 298 21.13 -19.52 8.92
CA SER A 298 21.03 -18.84 10.22
C SER A 298 19.57 -18.77 10.67
N ASP A 299 19.32 -18.48 11.95
CA ASP A 299 17.95 -18.28 12.44
C ASP A 299 17.30 -17.04 11.81
N THR A 300 18.05 -15.94 11.63
CA THR A 300 17.58 -14.78 10.84
C THR A 300 17.16 -15.17 9.42
N THR A 301 17.95 -16.00 8.72
CA THR A 301 17.65 -16.47 7.36
C THR A 301 16.43 -17.39 7.34
N ARG A 302 16.28 -18.25 8.36
CA ARG A 302 15.07 -19.08 8.55
C ARG A 302 13.82 -18.22 8.75
N MET A 303 13.88 -17.18 9.59
CA MET A 303 12.76 -16.25 9.78
C MET A 303 12.40 -15.45 8.51
N LEU A 304 13.40 -15.08 7.70
CA LEU A 304 13.18 -14.47 6.38
C LEU A 304 12.47 -15.45 5.42
N LYS A 305 12.94 -16.70 5.35
CA LYS A 305 12.31 -17.76 4.54
C LYS A 305 10.86 -18.03 4.96
N GLU A 306 10.59 -18.12 6.26
CA GLU A 306 9.24 -18.31 6.80
C GLU A 306 8.30 -17.16 6.41
N ASN A 307 8.77 -15.90 6.50
CA ASN A 307 8.01 -14.73 6.04
C ASN A 307 7.78 -14.73 4.51
N LEU A 308 8.76 -15.16 3.71
CA LEU A 308 8.63 -15.24 2.25
C LEU A 308 7.62 -16.31 1.81
N VAL A 309 7.66 -17.49 2.43
CA VAL A 309 6.67 -18.56 2.18
C VAL A 309 5.26 -18.12 2.60
N ARG A 310 5.11 -17.44 3.74
CA ARG A 310 3.83 -16.85 4.14
C ARG A 310 3.36 -15.75 3.18
N THR A 311 4.28 -14.92 2.69
CA THR A 311 4.00 -13.91 1.66
C THR A 311 3.48 -14.53 0.37
N ALA A 312 4.02 -15.69 -0.02
CA ALA A 312 3.51 -16.45 -1.15
C ALA A 312 2.10 -17.01 -0.86
N ALA A 313 1.84 -17.57 0.32
CA ALA A 313 0.50 -18.02 0.71
C ALA A 313 -0.55 -16.89 0.61
N ILE A 314 -0.25 -15.71 1.16
CA ILE A 314 -1.10 -14.52 1.09
C ILE A 314 -1.33 -14.08 -0.37
N THR A 315 -0.29 -14.13 -1.21
CA THR A 315 -0.38 -13.80 -2.64
C THR A 315 -1.30 -14.76 -3.40
N ARG A 316 -1.25 -16.08 -3.09
CA ARG A 316 -2.12 -17.09 -3.70
C ARG A 316 -3.59 -16.84 -3.35
N GLU A 317 -3.88 -16.49 -2.10
CA GLU A 317 -5.24 -16.18 -1.66
C GLU A 317 -5.77 -14.85 -2.22
N PHE A 318 -4.94 -13.80 -2.35
CA PHE A 318 -5.35 -12.57 -3.02
C PHE A 318 -5.79 -12.83 -4.48
N ARG A 319 -5.05 -13.66 -5.24
CA ARG A 319 -5.48 -14.07 -6.59
C ARG A 319 -6.80 -14.84 -6.59
N ALA A 320 -6.97 -15.78 -5.66
CA ALA A 320 -8.21 -16.56 -5.58
C ALA A 320 -9.43 -15.66 -5.33
N LEU A 321 -9.29 -14.68 -4.43
CA LEU A 321 -10.35 -13.71 -4.12
C LEU A 321 -10.63 -12.70 -5.24
N GLU A 322 -9.66 -12.40 -6.11
CA GLU A 322 -9.81 -11.47 -7.23
C GLU A 322 -10.92 -11.90 -8.21
N SER A 323 -11.07 -13.21 -8.42
CA SER A 323 -12.13 -13.80 -9.26
C SER A 323 -13.55 -13.73 -8.68
N THR A 324 -13.71 -13.40 -7.39
CA THR A 324 -14.99 -13.51 -6.66
C THR A 324 -15.33 -12.24 -5.88
N PHE A 325 -14.78 -11.09 -6.31
CA PHE A 325 -14.63 -9.84 -5.54
C PHE A 325 -15.93 -9.22 -4.99
N THR A 326 -16.43 -9.83 -3.94
CA THR A 326 -17.39 -9.31 -2.97
C THR A 326 -16.63 -8.97 -1.69
N ARG A 327 -17.06 -7.93 -0.97
CA ARG A 327 -16.38 -7.44 0.26
C ARG A 327 -16.65 -8.37 1.44
N THR A 328 -16.15 -9.60 1.37
CA THR A 328 -16.29 -10.62 2.40
C THR A 328 -15.29 -10.36 3.55
N PRO A 329 -15.64 -10.62 4.81
CA PRO A 329 -14.72 -10.42 5.94
C PRO A 329 -13.45 -11.29 5.87
N LYS A 330 -13.43 -12.33 5.01
CA LYS A 330 -12.22 -13.07 4.62
C LYS A 330 -11.12 -12.18 4.06
N ILE A 331 -11.45 -11.18 3.22
CA ILE A 331 -10.44 -10.26 2.67
C ILE A 331 -9.85 -9.34 3.76
N HIS A 332 -10.70 -8.94 4.71
CA HIS A 332 -10.30 -8.13 5.87
C HIS A 332 -9.37 -8.93 6.80
N ALA A 333 -9.67 -10.21 7.05
CA ALA A 333 -8.79 -11.11 7.80
C ALA A 333 -7.43 -11.31 7.09
N LEU A 334 -7.44 -11.58 5.78
CA LEU A 334 -6.22 -11.75 4.99
C LEU A 334 -5.35 -10.49 4.97
N ILE A 335 -5.96 -9.30 4.94
CA ILE A 335 -5.25 -8.02 5.00
C ILE A 335 -4.62 -7.76 6.38
N ASN A 336 -5.24 -8.22 7.48
CA ASN A 336 -4.56 -8.21 8.78
C ASN A 336 -3.34 -9.15 8.77
N ILE A 337 -3.47 -10.37 8.24
CA ILE A 337 -2.33 -11.30 8.09
C ILE A 337 -1.21 -10.70 7.22
N ALA A 338 -1.56 -9.98 6.15
CA ALA A 338 -0.61 -9.22 5.33
C ALA A 338 0.14 -8.16 6.13
N TRP A 339 -0.56 -7.31 6.88
CA TRP A 339 0.04 -6.28 7.75
C TRP A 339 0.95 -6.89 8.83
N ILE A 340 0.54 -7.99 9.46
CA ILE A 340 1.34 -8.69 10.48
C ILE A 340 2.61 -9.30 9.87
N THR A 341 2.51 -9.89 8.67
CA THR A 341 3.67 -10.43 7.94
C THR A 341 4.64 -9.31 7.53
N HIS A 342 4.12 -8.14 7.16
CA HIS A 342 4.96 -6.97 6.86
C HIS A 342 5.66 -6.41 8.10
N HIS A 343 4.97 -6.38 9.25
CA HIS A 343 5.56 -6.02 10.55
C HIS A 343 6.74 -6.94 10.90
N GLN A 344 6.55 -8.26 10.79
CA GLN A 344 7.61 -9.23 11.02
C GLN A 344 8.80 -9.02 10.07
N LEU A 345 8.54 -8.82 8.77
CA LEU A 345 9.58 -8.57 7.75
C LEU A 345 10.40 -7.30 8.02
N LEU A 346 9.76 -6.20 8.45
CA LEU A 346 10.47 -4.97 8.86
C LEU A 346 11.26 -5.15 10.17
N SER A 347 10.75 -5.99 11.08
CA SER A 347 11.37 -6.28 12.38
C SER A 347 12.59 -7.21 12.27
N LEU A 348 12.79 -7.89 11.13
CA LEU A 348 14.03 -8.61 10.86
C LEU A 348 15.22 -7.62 10.78
N PRO A 349 16.43 -7.99 11.28
CA PRO A 349 17.62 -7.16 11.18
C PRO A 349 18.00 -6.88 9.72
N ALA A 350 18.79 -5.82 9.48
CA ALA A 350 19.19 -5.43 8.12
C ALA A 350 20.17 -6.44 7.47
N ASN A 351 21.05 -7.02 8.29
CA ASN A 351 21.99 -8.08 7.95
C ASN A 351 21.59 -9.37 8.70
N ALA A 352 22.13 -10.51 8.28
CA ALA A 352 22.02 -11.75 9.04
C ALA A 352 22.95 -11.72 10.28
N ASP A 353 22.87 -12.76 11.09
CA ASP A 353 23.73 -12.92 12.27
C ASP A 353 25.21 -12.98 11.84
N ALA A 354 26.05 -12.19 12.51
CA ALA A 354 27.42 -11.90 12.05
C ALA A 354 28.44 -12.97 12.52
N ASP A 355 28.28 -14.21 12.06
CA ASP A 355 29.33 -15.22 12.17
C ASP A 355 30.59 -14.77 11.39
N THR A 356 31.76 -15.06 11.96
CA THR A 356 33.04 -14.39 11.63
C THR A 356 33.76 -14.88 10.37
N ASP A 357 33.22 -15.88 9.65
CA ASP A 357 33.89 -16.52 8.51
C ASP A 357 33.68 -15.78 7.18
N SER A 358 34.61 -15.94 6.23
CA SER A 358 34.54 -15.25 4.92
C SER A 358 33.32 -15.62 4.07
N SER A 359 32.74 -16.81 4.28
CA SER A 359 31.46 -17.25 3.68
C SER A 359 30.26 -16.42 4.14
N SER A 360 30.35 -15.83 5.34
CA SER A 360 29.33 -14.95 5.93
C SER A 360 29.02 -13.75 5.05
N GLY A 361 30.00 -13.23 4.29
CA GLY A 361 29.81 -12.07 3.40
C GLY A 361 28.77 -12.32 2.29
N THR A 362 28.87 -13.46 1.60
CA THR A 362 27.92 -13.83 0.54
C THR A 362 26.53 -14.14 1.10
N ILE A 363 26.46 -14.82 2.26
CA ILE A 363 25.19 -15.14 2.92
C ILE A 363 24.50 -13.86 3.41
N ASN A 364 25.22 -12.96 4.06
CA ASN A 364 24.71 -11.65 4.48
C ASN A 364 24.23 -10.81 3.29
N PHE A 365 24.97 -10.83 2.18
CA PHE A 365 24.53 -10.15 0.96
C PHE A 365 23.22 -10.72 0.41
N ILE A 366 23.13 -12.04 0.25
CA ILE A 366 21.89 -12.71 -0.23
C ILE A 366 20.72 -12.42 0.71
N TYR A 367 20.95 -12.46 2.02
CA TYR A 367 19.97 -12.13 3.05
C TYR A 367 19.45 -10.69 2.89
N ALA A 368 20.34 -9.70 2.93
CA ALA A 368 20.00 -8.28 2.89
C ALA A 368 19.34 -7.89 1.55
N ALA A 369 19.84 -8.43 0.44
CA ALA A 369 19.28 -8.20 -0.89
C ALA A 369 17.88 -8.82 -1.02
N THR A 370 17.67 -10.04 -0.50
CA THR A 370 16.37 -10.71 -0.52
C THR A 370 15.36 -10.06 0.42
N ARG A 371 15.77 -9.65 1.63
CA ARG A 371 14.95 -8.89 2.59
C ARG A 371 14.48 -7.57 1.97
N THR A 372 15.37 -6.83 1.31
CA THR A 372 15.04 -5.56 0.64
C THR A 372 14.12 -5.77 -0.56
N ALA A 373 14.35 -6.80 -1.38
CA ALA A 373 13.44 -7.18 -2.47
C ALA A 373 12.05 -7.63 -1.97
N ALA A 374 11.98 -8.31 -0.83
CA ALA A 374 10.72 -8.67 -0.18
C ALA A 374 9.94 -7.44 0.31
N LEU A 375 10.64 -6.45 0.89
CA LEU A 375 10.03 -5.17 1.29
C LEU A 375 9.47 -4.40 0.08
N ILE A 376 10.21 -4.37 -1.04
CA ILE A 376 9.72 -3.81 -2.32
C ILE A 376 8.44 -4.53 -2.79
N TYR A 377 8.45 -5.87 -2.81
CA TYR A 377 7.28 -6.65 -3.21
C TYR A 377 6.08 -6.37 -2.31
N HIS A 378 6.30 -6.32 -1.00
CA HIS A 378 5.26 -5.98 -0.03
C HIS A 378 4.69 -4.58 -0.27
N SER A 379 5.52 -3.55 -0.44
CA SER A 379 5.06 -2.18 -0.71
C SER A 379 4.38 -2.00 -2.07
N THR A 380 4.49 -2.98 -2.97
CA THR A 380 3.86 -2.97 -4.30
C THR A 380 2.56 -3.78 -4.36
N VAL A 381 2.50 -4.91 -3.66
CA VAL A 381 1.44 -5.93 -3.81
C VAL A 381 0.68 -6.19 -2.50
N VAL A 382 1.39 -6.52 -1.42
CA VAL A 382 0.80 -7.17 -0.23
C VAL A 382 0.31 -6.16 0.80
N CYS A 383 1.08 -5.08 0.98
CA CYS A 383 0.78 -3.95 1.84
C CYS A 383 1.06 -2.65 1.09
N PRO A 384 0.34 -2.36 -0.03
CA PRO A 384 0.70 -1.25 -0.88
C PRO A 384 0.62 0.09 -0.14
N ILE A 385 1.69 0.87 -0.24
CA ILE A 385 1.68 2.27 0.21
C ILE A 385 1.71 3.14 -1.03
N THR A 386 0.86 4.16 -1.07
CA THR A 386 0.74 5.02 -2.24
C THR A 386 2.08 5.72 -2.53
N SER A 387 2.56 5.65 -3.77
CA SER A 387 3.89 6.08 -4.27
C SER A 387 4.20 7.58 -4.20
N SER A 388 3.57 8.29 -3.25
CA SER A 388 3.93 9.64 -2.80
C SER A 388 5.17 9.65 -1.89
N THR A 389 5.48 8.55 -1.22
CA THR A 389 6.72 8.38 -0.46
C THR A 389 7.81 7.85 -1.38
N ASP A 390 9.05 8.33 -1.22
CA ASP A 390 10.20 7.86 -2.00
C ASP A 390 10.77 6.53 -1.45
N VAL A 391 9.96 5.73 -0.75
CA VAL A 391 10.32 4.44 -0.13
C VAL A 391 10.89 3.48 -1.16
N GLU A 392 10.24 3.34 -2.31
CA GLU A 392 10.71 2.45 -3.37
C GLU A 392 12.04 2.93 -3.96
N ASP A 393 12.27 4.25 -4.07
CA ASP A 393 13.56 4.78 -4.50
C ASP A 393 14.65 4.51 -3.45
N GLN A 394 14.34 4.66 -2.16
CA GLN A 394 15.25 4.36 -1.05
C GLN A 394 15.57 2.86 -0.97
N LEU A 395 14.59 1.98 -1.16
CA LEU A 395 14.79 0.53 -1.23
C LEU A 395 15.59 0.13 -2.47
N ALA A 396 15.40 0.80 -3.61
CA ALA A 396 16.21 0.59 -4.81
C ALA A 396 17.66 1.13 -4.66
N GLU A 397 17.85 2.24 -3.94
CA GLU A 397 19.16 2.78 -3.60
C GLU A 397 19.89 1.82 -2.65
N GLN A 398 19.27 1.43 -1.54
CA GLN A 398 19.79 0.43 -0.60
C GLN A 398 20.10 -0.91 -1.27
N LEU A 399 19.22 -1.43 -2.13
CA LEU A 399 19.46 -2.70 -2.82
C LEU A 399 20.63 -2.65 -3.80
N ARG A 400 20.93 -1.45 -4.34
CA ARG A 400 22.09 -1.20 -5.19
C ARG A 400 23.38 -0.98 -4.39
N GLU A 401 23.28 -0.53 -3.14
CA GLU A 401 24.41 -0.23 -2.25
C GLU A 401 24.75 -1.36 -1.25
N ALA A 402 23.83 -2.30 -1.02
CA ALA A 402 24.06 -3.53 -0.26
C ALA A 402 25.26 -4.39 -0.73
N PRO A 403 25.63 -4.46 -2.02
CA PRO A 403 26.88 -5.08 -2.44
C PRO A 403 28.03 -4.06 -2.30
N SER A 404 28.76 -4.13 -1.18
CA SER A 404 30.00 -3.36 -0.94
C SER A 404 31.20 -3.77 -1.83
N GLY A 405 30.94 -4.48 -2.93
CA GLY A 405 31.91 -5.04 -3.86
C GLY A 405 31.23 -5.51 -5.15
N PRO A 406 31.94 -6.19 -6.07
CA PRO A 406 31.27 -6.87 -7.18
C PRO A 406 30.25 -7.88 -6.63
N TRP A 407 29.10 -8.02 -7.31
CA TRP A 407 28.18 -9.09 -6.96
C TRP A 407 28.92 -10.43 -7.14
N PRO A 408 28.93 -11.32 -6.14
CA PRO A 408 29.72 -12.54 -6.20
C PRO A 408 29.28 -13.41 -7.38
N GLU A 409 30.22 -14.17 -7.95
CA GLU A 409 29.91 -15.15 -8.98
C GLU A 409 29.04 -16.25 -8.35
N LEU A 410 27.73 -16.23 -8.67
CA LEU A 410 26.70 -17.07 -8.05
C LEU A 410 26.71 -18.54 -8.54
N VAL A 411 27.87 -19.01 -8.99
CA VAL A 411 28.14 -20.34 -9.54
C VAL A 411 29.29 -20.92 -8.73
N SER A 412 29.28 -22.23 -8.50
CA SER A 412 30.40 -22.93 -7.86
C SER A 412 30.41 -24.38 -8.28
N ASP A 413 31.51 -24.81 -8.89
CA ASP A 413 31.70 -26.18 -9.39
C ASP A 413 31.77 -27.24 -8.28
N ASN A 414 31.81 -26.80 -7.01
CA ASN A 414 32.07 -27.62 -5.82
C ASN A 414 30.82 -27.90 -4.95
N GLY A 415 29.61 -27.75 -5.51
CA GLY A 415 28.37 -28.20 -4.84
C GLY A 415 27.70 -27.22 -3.86
N HIS A 416 27.96 -25.92 -3.98
CA HIS A 416 27.20 -24.89 -3.25
C HIS A 416 25.83 -24.60 -3.91
N ILE A 417 24.97 -23.89 -3.18
CA ILE A 417 23.60 -23.54 -3.60
C ILE A 417 23.64 -22.50 -4.74
N ASP A 418 22.87 -22.74 -5.81
CA ASP A 418 22.70 -21.78 -6.92
C ASP A 418 21.68 -20.70 -6.56
N TYR A 419 22.13 -19.45 -6.50
CA TYR A 419 21.31 -18.28 -6.18
C TYR A 419 20.96 -17.42 -7.41
N ARG A 420 21.33 -17.83 -8.64
CA ARG A 420 21.14 -17.01 -9.86
C ARG A 420 19.69 -16.62 -10.10
N ASP A 421 18.77 -17.58 -10.03
CA ASP A 421 17.32 -17.33 -10.18
C ASP A 421 16.79 -16.35 -9.11
N LEU A 422 17.24 -16.46 -7.85
CA LEU A 422 16.84 -15.56 -6.77
C LEU A 422 17.40 -14.15 -6.96
N MET A 423 18.67 -14.04 -7.35
CA MET A 423 19.30 -12.73 -7.58
C MET A 423 18.75 -12.04 -8.85
N LEU A 424 18.25 -12.81 -9.82
CA LEU A 424 17.49 -12.29 -10.96
C LEU A 424 16.11 -11.76 -10.52
N TRP A 425 15.43 -12.45 -9.59
CA TRP A 425 14.18 -11.95 -8.97
C TRP A 425 14.41 -10.69 -8.13
N VAL A 426 15.50 -10.64 -7.37
CA VAL A 426 15.94 -9.44 -6.62
C VAL A 426 16.19 -8.25 -7.57
N LEU A 427 16.91 -8.47 -8.68
CA LEU A 427 17.13 -7.43 -9.69
C LEU A 427 15.82 -6.98 -10.37
N LEU A 428 14.83 -7.86 -10.53
CA LEU A 428 13.51 -7.49 -11.02
C LEU A 428 12.78 -6.59 -10.01
N MET A 429 12.79 -6.93 -8.72
CA MET A 429 12.19 -6.08 -7.68
C MET A 429 12.85 -4.70 -7.67
N GLY A 430 14.19 -4.66 -7.68
CA GLY A 430 14.95 -3.41 -7.80
C GLY A 430 14.65 -2.63 -9.07
N SER A 431 14.46 -3.30 -10.22
CA SER A 431 14.04 -2.66 -11.48
C SER A 431 12.69 -1.97 -11.33
N ILE A 432 11.68 -2.65 -10.76
CA ILE A 432 10.33 -2.12 -10.53
C ILE A 432 10.38 -0.93 -9.56
N ALA A 433 11.06 -1.09 -8.42
CA ALA A 433 11.27 -0.02 -7.44
C ALA A 433 12.09 1.16 -7.97
N ALA A 434 12.90 0.96 -9.02
CA ALA A 434 13.66 2.01 -9.69
C ALA A 434 12.93 2.67 -10.87
N THR A 435 11.68 2.30 -11.21
CA THR A 435 10.97 2.71 -12.45
C THR A 435 11.04 4.22 -12.78
N PHE A 436 11.10 5.10 -11.78
CA PHE A 436 11.21 6.55 -11.97
C PHE A 436 12.45 7.16 -11.31
N SER A 437 13.48 6.36 -11.00
CA SER A 437 14.65 6.77 -10.22
C SER A 437 15.94 6.78 -11.03
N LYS A 438 16.97 7.45 -10.51
CA LYS A 438 18.35 7.46 -11.06
C LYS A 438 18.98 6.07 -11.18
N HIS A 439 18.41 5.05 -10.53
CA HIS A 439 18.94 3.69 -10.49
C HIS A 439 18.41 2.77 -11.59
N ARG A 440 17.34 3.15 -12.31
CA ARG A 440 16.64 2.27 -13.29
C ARG A 440 17.62 1.58 -14.24
N LYS A 441 18.44 2.36 -14.94
CA LYS A 441 19.44 1.88 -15.91
C LYS A 441 20.38 0.82 -15.31
N TRP A 442 20.84 1.02 -14.07
CA TRP A 442 21.75 0.07 -13.43
C TRP A 442 21.08 -1.29 -13.19
N PHE A 443 19.86 -1.30 -12.64
CA PHE A 443 19.10 -2.54 -12.47
C PHE A 443 18.79 -3.22 -13.80
N ILE A 444 18.40 -2.46 -14.82
CA ILE A 444 18.04 -2.95 -16.16
C ILE A 444 19.25 -3.58 -16.87
N THR A 445 20.41 -2.91 -16.83
CA THR A 445 21.68 -3.46 -17.34
C THR A 445 22.04 -4.77 -16.62
N GLN A 446 22.01 -4.80 -15.27
CA GLN A 446 22.32 -6.01 -14.50
C GLN A 446 21.32 -7.16 -14.74
N LEU A 447 20.03 -6.85 -14.91
CA LEU A 447 18.97 -7.82 -15.20
C LEU A 447 19.19 -8.47 -16.58
N ARG A 448 19.61 -7.69 -17.58
CA ARG A 448 19.92 -8.21 -18.92
C ARG A 448 21.20 -9.03 -18.92
N GLU A 449 22.30 -8.51 -18.38
CA GLU A 449 23.62 -9.20 -18.36
C GLU A 449 23.52 -10.60 -17.72
N ARG A 450 22.79 -10.73 -16.61
CA ARG A 450 22.59 -12.04 -15.94
C ARG A 450 21.55 -12.90 -16.62
N GLY A 451 20.51 -12.30 -17.20
CA GLY A 451 19.57 -13.00 -18.08
C GLY A 451 20.28 -13.67 -19.26
N ASP A 452 21.20 -12.97 -19.91
CA ASP A 452 22.04 -13.50 -21.00
C ASP A 452 22.97 -14.64 -20.50
N GLN A 453 23.66 -14.45 -19.37
CA GLN A 453 24.49 -15.49 -18.74
C GLN A 453 23.71 -16.77 -18.36
N MET A 454 22.40 -16.64 -18.12
CA MET A 454 21.49 -17.76 -17.80
C MET A 454 20.74 -18.32 -19.01
N GLY A 455 21.04 -17.84 -20.24
CA GLY A 455 20.40 -18.28 -21.47
C GLY A 455 18.94 -17.85 -21.62
N VAL A 456 18.52 -16.78 -20.94
CA VAL A 456 17.13 -16.29 -20.94
C VAL A 456 16.91 -15.31 -22.10
N ASP A 457 16.46 -15.86 -23.22
CA ASP A 457 16.22 -15.16 -24.48
C ASP A 457 14.90 -14.37 -24.51
N SER A 458 13.87 -14.89 -23.83
CA SER A 458 12.46 -14.53 -24.01
C SER A 458 11.79 -14.15 -22.70
N PHE A 459 10.76 -13.29 -22.78
CA PHE A 459 10.03 -12.88 -21.58
C PHE A 459 9.26 -14.04 -20.93
N SER A 460 8.81 -15.02 -21.72
CA SER A 460 8.14 -16.22 -21.18
C SER A 460 9.09 -17.07 -20.33
N ALA A 461 10.34 -17.29 -20.79
CA ALA A 461 11.35 -18.02 -20.01
C ALA A 461 11.76 -17.24 -18.75
N PHE A 462 11.88 -15.92 -18.85
CA PHE A 462 12.11 -15.04 -17.71
C PHE A 462 10.97 -15.13 -16.68
N GLN A 463 9.73 -14.90 -17.11
CA GLN A 463 8.54 -14.94 -16.25
C GLN A 463 8.38 -16.29 -15.57
N SER A 464 8.59 -17.40 -16.29
CA SER A 464 8.50 -18.77 -15.75
C SER A 464 9.52 -19.05 -14.63
N ARG A 465 10.72 -18.45 -14.69
CA ARG A 465 11.69 -18.49 -13.57
C ARG A 465 11.24 -17.62 -12.40
N MET A 466 10.81 -16.38 -12.68
CA MET A 466 10.44 -15.41 -11.66
C MET A 466 9.14 -15.76 -10.92
N SER A 467 8.21 -16.47 -11.56
CA SER A 467 6.93 -16.90 -10.97
C SER A 467 7.07 -17.97 -9.88
N ARG A 468 8.26 -18.57 -9.70
CA ARG A 468 8.56 -19.50 -8.60
C ARG A 468 8.87 -18.79 -7.28
N PHE A 469 9.13 -17.48 -7.31
CA PHE A 469 9.38 -16.64 -6.13
C PHE A 469 8.09 -15.95 -5.69
N LEU A 470 8.05 -14.61 -5.73
CA LEU A 470 6.82 -13.83 -5.56
C LEU A 470 6.50 -13.10 -6.87
N TRP A 471 5.28 -13.30 -7.36
CA TRP A 471 4.75 -12.72 -8.59
C TRP A 471 3.25 -12.50 -8.46
N PHE A 472 2.76 -11.28 -8.66
CA PHE A 472 1.35 -10.93 -8.77
C PHE A 472 1.05 -10.34 -10.15
N GLU A 473 -0.20 -10.39 -10.60
CA GLU A 473 -0.56 -10.10 -12.00
C GLU A 473 -0.28 -8.65 -12.40
N ASN A 474 -0.48 -7.71 -11.48
CA ASN A 474 -0.16 -6.30 -11.66
C ASN A 474 1.33 -6.02 -11.96
N MET A 475 2.25 -6.93 -11.60
CA MET A 475 3.69 -6.79 -11.86
C MET A 475 4.07 -7.11 -13.31
N THR A 476 3.18 -7.76 -14.07
CA THR A 476 3.49 -8.29 -15.41
C THR A 476 3.88 -7.17 -16.38
N GLU A 477 3.17 -6.04 -16.37
CA GLU A 477 3.50 -4.87 -17.19
C GLU A 477 4.85 -4.23 -16.77
N PRO A 478 5.07 -3.82 -15.49
CA PRO A 478 6.37 -3.33 -15.03
C PRO A 478 7.55 -4.26 -15.33
N ALA A 479 7.36 -5.58 -15.21
CA ALA A 479 8.36 -6.60 -15.52
C ALA A 479 8.62 -6.73 -17.04
N THR A 480 7.57 -6.73 -17.87
CA THR A 480 7.69 -6.74 -19.34
C THR A 480 8.45 -5.51 -19.80
N LYS A 481 8.10 -4.33 -19.27
CA LYS A 481 8.77 -3.06 -19.55
C LYS A 481 10.24 -3.10 -19.17
N ALA A 482 10.58 -3.61 -17.98
CA ALA A 482 11.97 -3.78 -17.55
C ALA A 482 12.77 -4.72 -18.48
N TRP A 483 12.16 -5.84 -18.89
CA TRP A 483 12.79 -6.80 -19.80
C TRP A 483 13.04 -6.22 -21.20
N LEU A 484 12.10 -5.43 -21.73
CA LEU A 484 12.21 -4.79 -23.05
C LEU A 484 13.23 -3.64 -23.06
N GLU A 485 13.27 -2.80 -22.02
CA GLU A 485 14.29 -1.75 -21.87
C GLU A 485 15.71 -2.32 -21.93
N GLY A 486 15.97 -3.45 -21.24
CA GLY A 486 17.27 -4.11 -21.27
C GLY A 486 17.71 -4.62 -22.64
N LYS A 487 16.76 -4.99 -23.52
CA LYS A 487 17.07 -5.35 -24.91
C LYS A 487 17.46 -4.12 -25.75
N VAL A 488 16.82 -2.98 -25.53
CA VAL A 488 17.14 -1.73 -26.23
C VAL A 488 18.52 -1.19 -25.80
N GLU A 489 18.81 -1.19 -24.50
CA GLU A 489 20.12 -0.72 -23.99
C GLU A 489 21.29 -1.55 -24.52
N ASN A 490 21.12 -2.87 -24.68
CA ASN A 490 22.17 -3.73 -25.21
C ASN A 490 22.44 -3.43 -26.70
N ILE A 491 21.41 -3.31 -27.54
CA ILE A 491 21.56 -2.96 -28.97
C ILE A 491 22.27 -1.61 -29.17
N VAL A 492 22.00 -0.62 -28.33
CA VAL A 492 22.72 0.67 -28.37
C VAL A 492 24.19 0.48 -27.95
N SER A 493 24.43 -0.26 -26.87
CA SER A 493 25.78 -0.53 -26.34
C SER A 493 26.66 -1.33 -27.31
N GLU A 494 26.10 -2.31 -28.02
CA GLU A 494 26.79 -3.08 -29.05
C GLU A 494 27.12 -2.24 -30.28
N ARG A 495 26.22 -1.34 -30.71
CA ARG A 495 26.48 -0.39 -31.79
C ARG A 495 27.59 0.60 -31.42
N GLU A 496 27.58 1.12 -30.19
CA GLU A 496 28.67 1.97 -29.69
C GLU A 496 30.01 1.22 -29.62
N ARG A 497 30.03 -0.01 -29.08
CA ARG A 497 31.23 -0.85 -29.01
C ARG A 497 31.77 -1.18 -30.40
N SER A 498 30.88 -1.43 -31.37
CA SER A 498 31.25 -1.68 -32.77
C SER A 498 31.84 -0.43 -33.45
N SER A 499 31.20 0.73 -33.27
CA SER A 499 31.69 2.02 -33.78
C SER A 499 33.07 2.38 -33.18
N LYS A 500 33.25 2.16 -31.87
CA LYS A 500 34.54 2.38 -31.17
C LYS A 500 35.63 1.36 -31.52
N ARG A 501 35.28 0.22 -32.14
CA ARG A 501 36.22 -0.80 -32.65
C ARG A 501 36.63 -0.60 -34.12
N ALA A 502 36.17 0.46 -34.78
CA ALA A 502 36.50 0.76 -36.17
C ALA A 502 37.56 1.88 -36.44
N PRO A 503 38.63 2.08 -35.64
CA PRO A 503 39.74 2.95 -36.03
C PRO A 503 40.82 2.17 -36.81
N GLY A 504 40.88 2.38 -38.14
CA GLY A 504 42.08 2.05 -38.93
C GLY A 504 41.96 0.83 -39.85
N LEU A 505 41.38 1.06 -41.04
CA LEU A 505 41.84 0.45 -42.30
C LEU A 505 41.45 1.40 -43.45
N LYS A 506 42.41 2.25 -43.81
CA LYS A 506 42.47 3.11 -44.99
C LYS A 506 43.77 2.78 -45.71
#